data_AF-A0A1G1T6S9-F1
#
_entry.id   AF-A0A1G1T6S9-F1
#
_cell.length_a   1.000
_cell.length_b   1.000
_cell.length_c   1.000
_cell.angle_alpha   90.00
_cell.angle_beta   90.00
_cell.angle_gamma   90.00
#
_symmetry.space_group_name_H-M   'P 1'
#
loop_
_entity.id
_entity.type
_entity.pdbx_description
1 polymer ?
#
loop_
_entity_poly.entity_id
_entity_poly.type
_entity_poly.pdbx_seq_one_letter_code
_entity_poly.pdbx_strand_id
1 'polypeptide(L)'
;MWFWTYRSQLQAATARSEAAGYQLQTQRLELSSLYEQALADTRKFSASLGYYEQTGVPQSGAIISQSQRLFRAGEISYLVLIQSLNQAFAIQNTYLTTIRDYRQALIELNYLRGE
;
A
#
# COMPACT_ATOMS: atom_id res chain seq x y z
N MET A 1 56.14 24.05 14.08
CA MET A 1 54.78 24.10 14.67
C MET A 1 53.64 24.06 13.65
N TRP A 2 53.87 24.24 12.35
CA TRP A 2 52.81 24.29 11.33
C TRP A 2 52.46 22.93 10.67
N PHE A 3 53.39 21.97 10.69
CA PHE A 3 53.20 20.62 10.13
C PHE A 3 52.16 19.79 10.89
N TRP A 4 52.09 19.93 12.21
CA TRP A 4 51.14 19.20 13.05
C TRP A 4 49.68 19.65 12.84
N THR A 5 49.46 20.95 12.63
CA THR A 5 48.13 21.51 12.32
C THR A 5 47.69 21.16 10.91
N TYR A 6 48.60 21.12 9.94
CA TYR A 6 48.28 20.67 8.59
C TYR A 6 47.89 19.18 8.55
N ARG A 7 48.64 18.34 9.29
CA ARG A 7 48.33 16.90 9.43
C ARG A 7 46.98 16.67 10.12
N SER A 8 46.64 17.43 11.15
CA SER A 8 45.34 17.30 11.84
C SER A 8 44.17 17.79 10.97
N GLN A 9 44.34 18.85 10.19
CA GLN A 9 43.34 19.31 9.22
C GLN A 9 43.11 18.28 8.11
N LEU A 10 44.18 17.66 7.59
CA LEU A 10 44.07 16.59 6.61
C LEU A 10 43.34 15.37 7.18
N GLN A 11 43.69 14.94 8.39
CA GLN A 11 43.02 13.84 9.08
C GLN A 11 41.53 14.14 9.33
N ALA A 12 41.18 15.38 9.70
CA ALA A 12 39.79 15.80 9.86
C ALA A 12 39.02 15.81 8.53
N ALA A 13 39.67 16.22 7.42
CA ALA A 13 39.08 16.15 6.09
C ALA A 13 38.83 14.71 5.63
N THR A 14 39.79 13.80 5.88
CA THR A 14 39.63 12.36 5.61
C THR A 14 38.49 11.76 6.43
N ALA A 15 38.44 12.04 7.74
CA ALA A 15 37.36 11.54 8.60
C ALA A 15 35.97 12.06 8.17
N ARG A 16 35.87 13.32 7.74
CA ARG A 16 34.63 13.87 7.17
C ARG A 16 34.23 13.19 5.86
N SER A 17 35.19 12.91 4.98
CA SER A 17 34.96 12.19 3.74
C SER A 17 34.48 10.76 4.00
N GLU A 18 35.06 10.08 4.98
CA GLU A 18 34.67 8.73 5.37
C GLU A 18 33.26 8.72 5.97
N ALA A 19 32.97 9.68 6.88
CA ALA A 19 31.63 9.86 7.44
C ALA A 19 30.57 10.14 6.36
N ALA A 20 30.87 11.01 5.38
CA ALA A 20 30.00 11.26 4.24
C ALA A 20 29.79 10.00 3.38
N GLY A 21 30.83 9.17 3.23
CA GLY A 21 30.74 7.87 2.55
C GLY A 21 29.78 6.91 3.26
N TYR A 22 29.88 6.77 4.58
CA TYR A 22 28.95 5.94 5.36
C TYR A 22 27.53 6.49 5.31
N GLN A 23 27.33 7.81 5.41
CA GLN A 23 26.01 8.44 5.29
C GLN A 23 25.35 8.13 3.94
N LEU A 24 26.12 8.24 2.84
CA LEU A 24 25.64 7.91 1.51
C LEU A 24 25.27 6.42 1.39
N GLN A 25 26.08 5.53 1.98
CA GLN A 25 25.79 4.09 2.00
C GLN A 25 24.48 3.79 2.74
N THR A 26 24.28 4.38 3.92
CA THR A 26 23.05 4.23 4.71
C THR A 26 21.83 4.73 3.92
N GLN A 27 21.91 5.91 3.31
CA GLN A 27 20.81 6.45 2.50
C GLN A 27 20.45 5.55 1.31
N ARG A 28 21.45 4.95 0.65
CA ARG A 28 21.21 3.99 -0.44
C ARG A 28 20.50 2.73 0.05
N LEU A 29 20.89 2.22 1.22
CA LEU A 29 20.25 1.05 1.82
C LEU A 29 18.80 1.36 2.23
N GLU A 30 18.56 2.53 2.82
CA GLU A 30 17.22 2.99 3.17
C GLU A 30 16.33 3.11 1.93
N LEU A 31 16.81 3.75 0.87
CA LEU A 31 16.08 3.85 -0.40
C LEU A 31 15.77 2.47 -1.01
N SER A 32 16.73 1.56 -1.00
CA SER A 32 16.52 0.19 -1.48
C SER A 32 15.45 -0.54 -0.66
N SER A 33 15.46 -0.37 0.67
CA SER A 33 14.47 -0.97 1.56
C SER A 33 13.06 -0.42 1.30
N LEU A 34 12.95 0.91 1.17
CA LEU A 34 11.68 1.58 0.83
C LEU A 34 11.14 1.11 -0.52
N TYR A 35 12.00 0.97 -1.52
CA TYR A 35 11.59 0.49 -2.84
C TYR A 35 11.05 -0.95 -2.80
N GLU A 36 11.77 -1.86 -2.14
CA GLU A 36 11.31 -3.25 -1.99
C GLU A 36 9.97 -3.32 -1.22
N GLN A 37 9.81 -2.49 -0.20
CA GLN A 37 8.54 -2.38 0.53
C GLN A 37 7.40 -1.89 -0.37
N ALA A 38 7.60 -0.80 -1.11
CA ALA A 38 6.59 -0.26 -2.03
C ALA A 38 6.23 -1.25 -3.14
N LEU A 39 7.20 -2.02 -3.64
CA LEU A 39 6.97 -3.09 -4.62
C LEU A 39 6.13 -4.22 -4.01
N ALA A 40 6.44 -4.65 -2.79
CA ALA A 40 5.67 -5.67 -2.08
C ALA A 40 4.23 -5.22 -1.81
N ASP A 41 4.03 -3.99 -1.36
CA ASP A 41 2.71 -3.42 -1.11
C ASP A 41 1.90 -3.29 -2.40
N THR A 42 2.52 -2.84 -3.50
CA THR A 42 1.88 -2.78 -4.81
C THR A 42 1.37 -4.17 -5.25
N ARG A 43 2.18 -5.21 -5.09
CA ARG A 43 1.79 -6.60 -5.42
C ARG A 43 0.64 -7.08 -4.52
N LYS A 44 0.72 -6.81 -3.23
CA LYS A 44 -0.33 -7.15 -2.26
C LYS A 44 -1.67 -6.51 -2.62
N PHE A 45 -1.68 -5.20 -2.87
CA PHE A 45 -2.91 -4.49 -3.22
C PHE A 45 -3.43 -4.89 -4.61
N SER A 46 -2.55 -5.19 -5.56
CA SER A 46 -2.94 -5.75 -6.87
C SER A 46 -3.66 -7.09 -6.72
N ALA A 47 -3.13 -8.01 -5.90
CA ALA A 47 -3.78 -9.30 -5.64
C ALA A 47 -5.13 -9.13 -4.94
N SER A 48 -5.21 -8.23 -3.95
CA SER A 48 -6.46 -7.89 -3.26
C SER A 48 -7.49 -7.31 -4.23
N LEU A 49 -7.07 -6.42 -5.12
CA LEU A 49 -7.92 -5.82 -6.13
C LEU A 49 -8.50 -6.89 -7.05
N GLY A 50 -7.65 -7.79 -7.56
CA GLY A 50 -8.09 -8.90 -8.40
C GLY A 50 -9.12 -9.81 -7.70
N TYR A 51 -8.96 -10.09 -6.41
CA TYR A 51 -9.94 -10.83 -5.62
C TYR A 51 -11.30 -10.11 -5.58
N TYR A 52 -11.32 -8.81 -5.28
CA TYR A 52 -12.58 -8.07 -5.21
C TYR A 52 -13.26 -7.94 -6.58
N GLU A 53 -12.50 -7.74 -7.65
CA GLU A 53 -13.06 -7.68 -9.01
C GLU A 53 -13.68 -9.01 -9.44
N GLN A 54 -13.00 -10.13 -9.18
CA GLN A 54 -13.43 -11.45 -9.65
C GLN A 54 -14.42 -12.14 -8.72
N THR A 55 -14.36 -11.85 -7.41
CA THR A 55 -15.14 -12.57 -6.39
C THR A 55 -16.00 -11.63 -5.56
N GLY A 56 -15.40 -10.63 -4.91
CA GLY A 56 -16.10 -9.79 -3.92
C GLY A 56 -17.28 -9.00 -4.51
N VAL A 57 -17.07 -8.30 -5.63
CA VAL A 57 -18.10 -7.51 -6.30
C VAL A 57 -19.23 -8.41 -6.82
N PRO A 58 -18.97 -9.50 -7.57
CA PRO A 58 -20.01 -10.46 -7.94
C PRO A 58 -20.79 -11.03 -6.74
N GLN A 59 -20.10 -11.39 -5.66
CA GLN A 59 -20.73 -11.89 -4.44
C GLN A 59 -21.67 -10.85 -3.82
N SER A 60 -21.26 -9.58 -3.76
CA SER A 60 -22.11 -8.49 -3.27
C SER A 60 -23.38 -8.34 -4.11
N GLY A 61 -23.26 -8.46 -5.45
CA GLY A 61 -24.40 -8.44 -6.35
C GLY A 61 -25.36 -9.60 -6.13
N ALA A 62 -24.81 -10.80 -5.91
CA ALA A 62 -25.60 -11.98 -5.58
C ALA A 62 -26.40 -11.80 -4.28
N ILE A 63 -25.76 -11.30 -3.21
CA ILE A 63 -26.40 -11.01 -1.92
C ILE A 63 -27.57 -10.04 -2.10
N ILE A 64 -27.37 -8.94 -2.82
CA ILE A 64 -28.43 -7.95 -3.10
C ILE A 64 -29.58 -8.61 -3.85
N SER A 65 -29.29 -9.31 -4.94
CA SER A 65 -30.33 -9.90 -5.79
C SER A 65 -31.14 -10.98 -5.05
N GLN A 66 -30.48 -11.82 -4.25
CA GLN A 66 -31.11 -12.93 -3.53
C GLN A 66 -31.96 -12.43 -2.37
N SER A 67 -31.44 -11.50 -1.56
CA SER A 67 -32.18 -10.93 -0.43
C SER A 67 -33.42 -10.18 -0.91
N GLN A 68 -33.33 -9.41 -2.00
CA GLN A 68 -34.49 -8.76 -2.60
C GLN A 68 -35.55 -9.76 -3.10
N ARG A 69 -35.13 -10.86 -3.75
CA ARG A 69 -36.06 -11.91 -4.20
C ARG A 69 -36.78 -12.57 -3.02
N LEU A 70 -36.03 -12.96 -1.99
CA LEU A 70 -36.60 -13.61 -0.81
C LEU A 70 -37.56 -12.68 -0.05
N PHE A 71 -37.20 -11.41 0.09
CA PHE A 71 -38.07 -10.44 0.74
C PHE A 71 -39.39 -10.26 -0.02
N ARG A 72 -39.34 -10.12 -1.35
CA ARG A 72 -40.55 -10.03 -2.20
C ARG A 72 -41.40 -11.29 -2.15
N ALA A 73 -40.80 -12.45 -1.95
CA ALA A 73 -41.51 -13.71 -1.76
C ALA A 73 -42.09 -13.89 -0.34
N GLY A 74 -41.79 -12.99 0.60
CA GLY A 74 -42.19 -13.11 2.00
C GLY A 74 -41.35 -14.09 2.82
N GLU A 75 -40.26 -14.61 2.26
CA GLU A 75 -39.40 -15.65 2.86
C GLU A 75 -38.43 -15.08 3.91
N ILE A 76 -38.12 -13.78 3.84
CA ILE A 76 -37.30 -13.09 4.85
C ILE A 76 -37.97 -11.79 5.30
N SER A 77 -37.68 -11.39 6.54
CA SER A 77 -38.15 -10.13 7.09
C SER A 77 -37.39 -8.93 6.52
N TYR A 78 -37.97 -7.74 6.68
CA TYR A 78 -37.32 -6.48 6.32
C TYR A 78 -35.96 -6.30 7.02
N LEU A 79 -35.84 -6.73 8.28
CA LEU A 79 -34.58 -6.65 9.02
C LEU A 79 -33.46 -7.47 8.35
N VAL A 80 -33.78 -8.69 7.90
CA VAL A 80 -32.81 -9.56 7.22
C VAL A 80 -32.40 -8.99 5.86
N LEU A 81 -33.34 -8.34 5.15
CA LEU A 81 -33.02 -7.60 3.92
C LEU A 81 -31.99 -6.50 4.20
N ILE A 82 -32.22 -5.64 5.19
CA ILE A 82 -31.29 -4.54 5.52
C ILE A 82 -29.92 -5.07 5.95
N GLN A 83 -29.86 -6.14 6.74
CA GLN A 83 -28.58 -6.77 7.11
C GLN A 83 -27.82 -7.29 5.89
N SER A 84 -28.52 -7.93 4.95
CA SER A 84 -27.92 -8.44 3.72
C SER A 84 -27.39 -7.31 2.82
N LEU A 85 -28.15 -6.22 2.69
CA LEU A 85 -27.71 -5.05 1.93
C LEU A 85 -26.49 -4.39 2.57
N ASN A 86 -26.47 -4.26 3.91
CA ASN A 86 -25.30 -3.74 4.62
C ASN A 86 -24.05 -4.59 4.39
N GLN A 87 -24.18 -5.92 4.39
CA GLN A 87 -23.08 -6.82 4.06
C GLN A 87 -22.56 -6.61 2.63
N ALA A 88 -23.47 -6.51 1.66
CA ALA A 88 -23.09 -6.26 0.27
C ALA A 88 -22.39 -4.90 0.09
N PHE A 89 -22.91 -3.84 0.71
CA PHE A 89 -22.29 -2.52 0.65
C PHE A 89 -20.96 -2.46 1.40
N ALA A 90 -20.78 -3.20 2.49
CA ALA A 90 -19.49 -3.32 3.14
C ALA A 90 -18.44 -3.91 2.19
N ILE A 91 -18.78 -4.98 1.45
CA ILE A 91 -17.89 -5.56 0.43
C ILE A 91 -17.54 -4.54 -0.66
N GLN A 92 -18.52 -3.79 -1.16
CA GLN A 92 -18.30 -2.75 -2.17
C GLN A 92 -17.41 -1.61 -1.65
N ASN A 93 -17.60 -1.18 -0.41
CA ASN A 93 -16.76 -0.15 0.21
C ASN A 93 -15.31 -0.63 0.40
N THR A 94 -15.09 -1.89 0.77
CA THR A 94 -13.73 -2.45 0.85
C THR A 94 -13.09 -2.56 -0.52
N TYR A 95 -13.85 -2.89 -1.57
CA TYR A 95 -13.36 -2.85 -2.94
C TYR A 95 -12.88 -1.45 -3.34
N LEU A 96 -13.71 -0.41 -3.12
CA LEU A 96 -13.34 0.98 -3.41
C LEU A 96 -12.10 1.43 -2.63
N THR A 97 -11.98 1.01 -1.38
CA THR A 97 -10.79 1.24 -0.54
C THR A 97 -9.57 0.55 -1.14
N THR A 98 -9.71 -0.70 -1.60
CA THR A 98 -8.62 -1.46 -2.23
C THR A 98 -8.14 -0.81 -3.54
N ILE A 99 -9.05 -0.25 -4.36
CA ILE A 99 -8.66 0.53 -5.55
C ILE A 99 -7.79 1.72 -5.16
N ARG A 100 -8.23 2.49 -4.15
CA ARG A 100 -7.49 3.66 -3.65
C ARG A 100 -6.10 3.25 -3.16
N ASP A 101 -6.02 2.19 -2.35
CA ASP A 101 -4.77 1.73 -1.75
C ASP A 101 -3.80 1.21 -2.82
N TYR A 102 -4.30 0.47 -3.82
CA TYR A 102 -3.50 0.06 -4.98
C TYR A 102 -2.95 1.25 -5.77
N ARG A 103 -3.77 2.27 -6.03
CA ARG A 103 -3.33 3.49 -6.72
C ARG A 103 -2.26 4.24 -5.92
N GLN A 104 -2.44 4.34 -4.60
CA GLN A 104 -1.47 5.00 -3.73
C GLN A 104 -0.12 4.26 -3.73
N ALA A 105 -0.15 2.93 -3.68
CA ALA A 105 1.06 2.10 -3.74
C ALA A 105 1.80 2.27 -5.08
N LEU A 106 1.07 2.36 -6.21
CA LEU A 106 1.68 2.66 -7.51
C LEU A 106 2.35 4.03 -7.56
N ILE A 107 1.71 5.07 -7.00
CA ILE A 107 2.30 6.42 -6.93
C ILE A 107 3.61 6.39 -6.13
N GLU A 108 3.63 5.70 -4.99
CA GLU A 108 4.80 5.59 -4.15
C GLU A 108 5.94 4.81 -4.83
N LEU A 109 5.61 3.71 -5.50
CA LEU A 109 6.57 2.91 -6.26
C LEU A 109 7.21 3.74 -7.40
N ASN A 110 6.39 4.52 -8.13
CA ASN A 110 6.87 5.38 -9.21
C ASN A 110 7.76 6.51 -8.68
N TYR A 111 7.35 7.13 -7.57
CA TYR A 111 8.15 8.16 -6.90
C TYR A 111 9.54 7.64 -6.50
N LEU A 112 9.63 6.41 -5.96
CA LEU A 112 10.90 5.80 -5.60
C LEU A 112 11.74 5.36 -6.81
N ARG A 113 11.11 5.10 -7.96
CA ARG A 113 11.81 4.88 -9.23
C ARG A 113 12.32 6.19 -9.85
N GLY A 114 11.76 7.33 -9.45
CA GLY A 114 12.05 8.64 -10.04
C GLY A 114 11.23 8.93 -11.30
N GLU A 115 10.04 8.33 -11.43
CA GLU A 115 9.04 8.61 -12.46
C GLU A 115 7.99 9.63 -11.98
#